data_AF-A0A7S1AYP4-F1
#
_entry.id   AF-A0A7S1AYP4-F1
#
_cell.length_a   1.000
_cell.length_b   1.000
_cell.length_c   1.000
_cell.angle_alpha   90.00
_cell.angle_beta   90.00
_cell.angle_gamma   90.00
#
_symmetry.space_group_name_H-M   'P 1'
#
loop_
_entity.id
_entity.type
_entity.pdbx_description
1 polymer ?
#
loop_
_entity_poly.entity_id
_entity_poly.type
_entity_poly.pdbx_seq_one_letter_code
_entity_poly.pdbx_strand_id
1 'polypeptide(L)'
;AESRSDAVGVSGSPGGRTPWARGVVSVTEKIRRQLKSILNKLTRDNYWSLHTQLLEVCFKARGDEGLVEVLVCELFAKATTEHEFVEMYADLCAVLHGELQDIGVKCSLNQALLRMCEQTFNRYLEAFAIDDALTEDDQYVEHVKHKTKMLGNVKFMSQLLRRGMAPQKMLLLCAERLLSVNSADALETLSVLLTCAAVDAPQCVEQQHMQQVFRRVSALAVDQQQPQRVRCLLQDLLDKWKGPV
;
A
#
# COMPACT_ATOMS: atom_id res chain seq x y z
N ALA A 1 -26.85 -68.51 -4.11
CA ALA A 1 -26.42 -67.35 -3.31
C ALA A 1 -24.91 -67.23 -3.50
N GLU A 2 -24.31 -66.24 -4.16
CA GLU A 2 -24.79 -64.99 -4.75
C GLU A 2 -23.60 -64.38 -5.54
N SER A 3 -23.87 -63.74 -6.70
CA SER A 3 -23.25 -62.48 -7.23
C SER A 3 -21.74 -62.24 -7.03
N ARG A 4 -20.85 -62.16 -8.04
CA ARG A 4 -20.75 -61.26 -9.24
C ARG A 4 -20.92 -59.75 -8.96
N SER A 5 -20.04 -58.94 -9.59
CA SER A 5 -20.02 -57.46 -9.75
C SER A 5 -19.55 -56.66 -8.50
N ASP A 6 -18.66 -55.67 -8.51
CA ASP A 6 -18.05 -54.83 -9.56
C ASP A 6 -16.67 -54.30 -9.12
N ALA A 7 -15.71 -54.29 -10.03
CA ALA A 7 -14.45 -53.57 -9.91
C ALA A 7 -14.57 -52.27 -10.73
N VAL A 8 -14.59 -51.11 -10.05
CA VAL A 8 -14.48 -49.81 -10.70
C VAL A 8 -13.00 -49.40 -10.69
N GLY A 9 -12.36 -49.60 -11.84
CA GLY A 9 -11.05 -49.06 -12.15
C GLY A 9 -11.10 -47.55 -12.33
N VAL A 10 -10.16 -46.85 -11.69
CA VAL A 10 -9.89 -45.43 -11.89
C VAL A 10 -9.25 -45.25 -13.27
N SER A 11 -10.04 -44.81 -14.24
CA SER A 11 -9.57 -44.41 -15.56
C SER A 11 -8.94 -43.02 -15.49
N GLY A 12 -7.63 -42.98 -15.73
CA GLY A 12 -6.95 -41.73 -16.06
C GLY A 12 -7.56 -41.12 -17.32
N SER A 13 -7.91 -39.84 -17.24
CA SER A 13 -8.27 -39.05 -18.42
C SER A 13 -7.11 -38.14 -18.83
N PRO A 14 -6.87 -37.96 -20.14
CA PRO A 14 -5.66 -37.39 -20.66
C PRO A 14 -5.74 -35.86 -20.64
N GLY A 15 -4.57 -35.23 -20.48
CA GLY A 15 -4.40 -33.79 -20.64
C GLY A 15 -4.88 -33.30 -22.01
N GLY A 16 -6.11 -32.78 -22.03
CA GLY A 16 -6.63 -31.99 -23.13
C GLY A 16 -6.13 -30.56 -23.00
N ARG A 17 -5.05 -30.22 -23.72
CA ARG A 17 -4.78 -28.83 -24.11
C ARG A 17 -5.94 -28.37 -24.97
N THR A 18 -6.78 -27.46 -24.46
CA THR A 18 -7.79 -26.82 -25.30
C THR A 18 -7.16 -25.65 -26.07
N PRO A 19 -7.27 -25.63 -27.41
CA PRO A 19 -6.61 -24.68 -28.29
C PRO A 19 -7.50 -23.46 -28.57
N TRP A 20 -7.63 -22.53 -27.61
CA TRP A 20 -8.22 -21.20 -27.84
C TRP A 20 -7.94 -20.24 -26.67
N ALA A 21 -6.91 -19.42 -26.77
CA ALA A 21 -6.86 -18.14 -26.03
C ALA A 21 -5.95 -17.13 -26.74
N ARG A 22 -6.02 -17.08 -28.07
CA ARG A 22 -5.56 -15.90 -28.81
C ARG A 22 -6.57 -14.78 -28.54
N GLY A 23 -6.26 -13.95 -27.54
CA GLY A 23 -6.32 -12.49 -27.71
C GLY A 23 -7.66 -11.77 -27.57
N VAL A 24 -8.59 -12.19 -26.70
CA VAL A 24 -9.59 -11.23 -26.18
C VAL A 24 -9.04 -10.64 -24.90
N VAL A 25 -8.28 -9.55 -25.03
CA VAL A 25 -7.89 -8.73 -23.87
C VAL A 25 -9.19 -8.21 -23.25
N SER A 26 -9.47 -8.61 -22.01
CA SER A 26 -10.62 -8.12 -21.23
C SER A 26 -10.67 -6.59 -21.28
N VAL A 27 -11.87 -6.01 -21.26
CA VAL A 27 -12.06 -4.55 -21.25
C VAL A 27 -11.25 -3.92 -20.11
N THR A 28 -11.29 -4.54 -18.93
CA THR A 28 -10.49 -4.19 -17.74
C THR A 28 -8.98 -4.19 -17.99
N GLU A 29 -8.47 -5.15 -18.77
CA GLU A 29 -7.04 -5.20 -19.11
C GLU A 29 -6.62 -4.13 -20.13
N LYS A 30 -7.54 -3.71 -21.02
CA LYS A 30 -7.29 -2.55 -21.88
C LYS A 30 -7.23 -1.27 -21.06
N ILE A 31 -8.15 -1.10 -20.11
CA ILE A 31 -8.16 0.03 -19.16
C ILE A 31 -6.86 0.05 -18.36
N ARG A 32 -6.44 -1.08 -17.79
CA ARG A 32 -5.17 -1.22 -17.06
C ARG A 32 -3.98 -0.74 -17.88
N ARG A 33 -3.85 -1.20 -19.13
CA ARG A 33 -2.75 -0.79 -20.02
C ARG A 33 -2.75 0.71 -20.31
N GLN A 34 -3.92 1.32 -20.49
CA GLN A 34 -4.06 2.76 -20.71
C GLN A 34 -3.66 3.55 -19.47
N LEU A 35 -4.22 3.23 -18.31
CA LEU A 35 -3.90 3.88 -17.04
C LEU A 35 -2.40 3.76 -16.72
N LYS A 36 -1.84 2.56 -16.86
CA LYS A 36 -0.41 2.31 -16.65
C LYS A 36 0.48 3.14 -17.58
N SER A 37 0.12 3.25 -18.87
CA SER A 37 0.86 4.06 -19.84
C SER A 37 0.88 5.55 -19.46
N ILE A 38 -0.25 6.07 -18.97
CA ILE A 38 -0.38 7.46 -18.51
C ILE A 38 0.47 7.67 -17.24
N LEU A 39 0.28 6.81 -16.23
CA LEU A 39 0.98 6.92 -14.95
C LEU A 39 2.50 6.74 -15.10
N ASN A 40 2.97 5.95 -16.06
CA ASN A 40 4.40 5.83 -16.35
C ASN A 40 5.04 7.10 -16.91
N LYS A 41 4.26 7.99 -17.50
CA LYS A 41 4.73 9.27 -18.05
C LYS A 41 4.46 10.44 -17.10
N LEU A 42 3.78 10.19 -15.98
CA LEU A 42 3.33 11.24 -15.07
C LEU A 42 4.51 11.89 -14.36
N THR A 43 4.66 13.19 -14.56
CA THR A 43 5.63 14.05 -13.88
C THR A 43 4.95 15.35 -13.44
N ARG A 44 5.66 16.17 -12.66
CA ARG A 44 5.15 17.48 -12.25
C ARG A 44 4.91 18.41 -13.45
N ASP A 45 5.74 18.34 -14.48
CA ASP A 45 5.68 19.25 -15.64
C ASP A 45 4.47 18.97 -16.54
N ASN A 46 4.08 17.69 -16.67
CA ASN A 46 2.98 17.26 -17.54
C ASN A 46 1.72 16.84 -16.77
N TYR A 47 1.67 17.14 -15.46
CA TYR A 47 0.63 16.72 -14.54
C TYR A 47 -0.78 16.98 -15.08
N TRP A 48 -1.10 18.23 -15.42
CA TRP A 48 -2.45 18.61 -15.87
C TRP A 48 -2.88 17.92 -17.17
N SER A 49 -1.93 17.73 -18.10
CA SER A 49 -2.20 17.07 -19.38
C SER A 49 -2.50 15.58 -19.19
N LEU A 50 -1.68 14.89 -18.40
CA LEU A 50 -1.86 13.46 -18.13
C LEU A 50 -3.02 13.18 -17.18
N HIS A 51 -3.28 14.07 -16.22
CA HIS A 51 -4.48 14.06 -15.40
C HIS A 51 -5.75 14.08 -16.27
N THR A 52 -5.83 15.01 -17.22
CA THR A 52 -6.97 15.11 -18.13
C THR A 52 -7.16 13.84 -18.97
N GLN A 53 -6.08 13.27 -19.49
CA GLN A 53 -6.12 11.99 -20.20
C GLN A 53 -6.58 10.83 -19.31
N LEU A 54 -6.12 10.81 -18.06
CA LEU A 54 -6.52 9.80 -17.08
C LEU A 54 -8.03 9.87 -16.81
N LEU A 55 -8.55 11.09 -16.57
CA LEU A 55 -9.97 11.32 -16.33
C LEU A 55 -10.81 10.93 -17.56
N GLU A 56 -10.34 11.20 -18.77
CA GLU A 56 -11.03 10.79 -20.00
C GLU A 56 -11.15 9.24 -20.10
N VAL A 57 -10.08 8.52 -19.74
CA VAL A 57 -10.12 7.05 -19.67
C VAL A 57 -11.13 6.58 -18.62
N CYS A 58 -11.11 7.18 -17.42
CA CYS A 58 -12.08 6.88 -16.36
C CYS A 58 -13.52 7.17 -16.80
N PHE A 59 -13.77 8.29 -17.50
CA PHE A 59 -15.09 8.64 -18.01
C PHE A 59 -15.60 7.63 -19.04
N LYS A 60 -14.74 7.17 -19.95
CA LYS A 60 -15.09 6.11 -20.92
C LYS A 60 -15.35 4.77 -20.25
N ALA A 61 -14.65 4.48 -19.16
CA ALA A 61 -14.72 3.24 -18.41
C ALA A 61 -15.70 3.28 -17.22
N ARG A 62 -16.47 4.34 -17.01
CA ARG A 62 -17.30 4.56 -15.81
C ARG A 62 -18.34 3.46 -15.50
N GLY A 63 -18.69 2.64 -16.49
CA GLY A 63 -19.59 1.50 -16.34
C GLY A 63 -18.90 0.18 -15.97
N ASP A 64 -17.56 0.13 -15.93
CA ASP A 64 -16.79 -1.06 -15.59
C ASP A 64 -16.57 -1.14 -14.07
N GLU A 65 -17.01 -2.23 -13.45
CA GLU A 65 -16.89 -2.43 -12.00
C GLU A 65 -15.42 -2.53 -11.55
N GLY A 66 -14.52 -2.97 -12.44
CA GLY A 66 -13.09 -3.13 -12.18
C GLY A 66 -12.27 -1.86 -12.33
N LEU A 67 -12.83 -0.75 -12.85
CA LEU A 67 -12.11 0.50 -13.09
C LEU A 67 -11.37 1.01 -11.84
N VAL A 68 -12.10 1.13 -10.72
CA VAL A 68 -11.54 1.70 -9.49
C VAL A 68 -10.47 0.79 -8.91
N GLU A 69 -10.66 -0.53 -8.95
CA GLU A 69 -9.67 -1.48 -8.48
C GLU A 69 -8.38 -1.42 -9.30
N VAL A 70 -8.50 -1.38 -10.63
CA VAL A 70 -7.35 -1.23 -11.53
C VAL A 70 -6.64 0.10 -11.28
N LEU A 71 -7.39 1.21 -11.21
CA LEU A 71 -6.83 2.53 -10.97
C LEU A 71 -6.05 2.59 -9.65
N VAL A 72 -6.65 2.06 -8.57
CA VAL A 72 -5.99 1.97 -7.26
C VAL A 72 -4.73 1.11 -7.34
N CYS A 73 -4.79 -0.05 -7.99
CA CYS A 73 -3.62 -0.92 -8.15
C CYS A 73 -2.45 -0.19 -8.83
N GLU A 74 -2.71 0.51 -9.95
CA GLU A 74 -1.66 1.19 -10.70
C GLU A 74 -1.12 2.42 -9.97
N LEU A 75 -1.99 3.24 -9.35
CA LEU A 75 -1.57 4.39 -8.53
C LEU A 75 -0.73 3.95 -7.33
N PHE A 76 -1.19 2.92 -6.61
CA PHE A 76 -0.51 2.40 -5.43
C PHE A 76 0.85 1.79 -5.79
N ALA A 77 0.93 1.02 -6.89
CA ALA A 77 2.20 0.47 -7.36
C ALA A 77 3.24 1.57 -7.66
N LYS A 78 2.82 2.68 -8.25
CA LYS A 78 3.69 3.84 -8.53
C LYS A 78 4.08 4.58 -7.25
N ALA A 79 3.11 4.93 -6.41
CA ALA A 79 3.36 5.70 -5.19
C ALA A 79 4.26 4.96 -4.18
N THR A 80 4.17 3.63 -4.11
CA THR A 80 4.99 2.80 -3.22
C THR A 80 6.38 2.44 -3.76
N THR A 81 6.68 2.78 -5.02
CA THR A 81 8.00 2.56 -5.62
C THR A 81 8.74 3.86 -5.91
N GLU A 82 8.01 4.94 -6.21
CA GLU A 82 8.57 6.25 -6.57
C GLU A 82 8.36 7.26 -5.43
N HIS A 83 9.11 7.06 -4.34
CA HIS A 83 8.91 7.80 -3.09
C HIS A 83 9.06 9.32 -3.21
N GLU A 84 9.83 9.81 -4.18
CA GLU A 84 10.02 11.25 -4.42
C GLU A 84 8.77 11.95 -4.98
N PHE A 85 7.88 11.18 -5.62
CA PHE A 85 6.64 11.68 -6.22
C PHE A 85 5.40 11.33 -5.40
N VAL A 86 5.57 10.78 -4.20
CA VAL A 86 4.47 10.30 -3.35
C VAL A 86 3.43 11.38 -3.03
N GLU A 87 3.86 12.64 -2.85
CA GLU A 87 2.94 13.76 -2.60
C GLU A 87 2.07 14.05 -3.82
N MET A 88 2.67 14.09 -5.02
CA MET A 88 1.96 14.27 -6.29
C MET A 88 0.95 13.14 -6.52
N TYR A 89 1.30 11.90 -6.22
CA TYR A 89 0.37 10.77 -6.32
C TYR A 89 -0.79 10.89 -5.32
N ALA A 90 -0.53 11.38 -4.10
CA ALA A 90 -1.56 11.60 -3.11
C ALA A 90 -2.49 12.77 -3.49
N ASP A 91 -1.95 13.85 -4.06
CA ASP A 91 -2.74 14.96 -4.64
C ASP A 91 -3.64 14.45 -5.77
N LEU A 92 -3.08 13.65 -6.68
CA LEU A 92 -3.83 13.02 -7.77
C LEU A 92 -4.99 12.17 -7.24
N CYS A 93 -4.75 11.36 -6.20
CA CYS A 93 -5.81 10.55 -5.59
C CYS A 93 -6.95 11.42 -5.01
N ALA A 94 -6.60 12.53 -4.35
CA ALA A 94 -7.59 13.42 -3.76
C ALA A 94 -8.44 14.14 -4.82
N VAL A 95 -7.82 14.63 -5.89
CA VAL A 95 -8.54 15.27 -7.01
C VAL A 95 -9.43 14.26 -7.72
N LEU A 96 -8.89 13.09 -8.08
CA LEU A 96 -9.65 12.04 -8.76
C LEU A 96 -10.81 11.53 -7.90
N HIS A 97 -10.68 11.51 -6.57
CA HIS A 97 -11.78 11.07 -5.72
C HIS A 97 -13.05 11.91 -5.91
N GLY A 98 -12.91 13.24 -5.99
CA GLY A 98 -14.02 14.15 -6.26
C GLY A 98 -14.52 14.04 -7.70
N GLU A 99 -13.60 14.10 -8.67
CA GLU A 99 -14.00 14.09 -10.09
C GLU A 99 -14.65 12.77 -10.51
N LEU A 100 -14.22 11.62 -9.96
CA LEU A 100 -14.85 10.32 -10.21
C LEU A 100 -16.30 10.29 -9.70
N GLN A 101 -16.58 10.94 -8.57
CA GLN A 101 -17.95 11.07 -8.07
C GLN A 101 -18.80 11.95 -9.00
N ASP A 102 -18.23 13.06 -9.49
CA ASP A 102 -18.90 13.98 -10.40
C ASP A 102 -19.27 13.32 -11.74
N ILE A 103 -18.41 12.44 -12.27
CA ILE A 103 -18.71 11.68 -13.49
C ILE A 103 -19.62 10.45 -13.26
N GLY A 104 -20.09 10.23 -12.03
CA GLY A 104 -21.06 9.20 -11.68
C GLY A 104 -20.48 7.81 -11.43
N VAL A 105 -19.18 7.69 -11.11
CA VAL A 105 -18.59 6.42 -10.68
C VAL A 105 -19.04 6.13 -9.24
N LYS A 106 -19.79 5.04 -9.05
CA LYS A 106 -20.42 4.69 -7.77
C LYS A 106 -19.45 4.30 -6.66
N CYS A 107 -18.20 3.99 -6.98
CA CYS A 107 -17.22 3.42 -6.06
C CYS A 107 -16.35 4.50 -5.42
N SER A 108 -16.15 4.39 -4.11
CA SER A 108 -15.36 5.35 -3.34
C SER A 108 -13.85 5.04 -3.46
N LEU A 109 -13.14 5.85 -4.24
CA LEU A 109 -11.69 5.71 -4.46
C LEU A 109 -10.90 5.64 -3.14
N ASN A 110 -11.25 6.51 -2.18
CA ASN A 110 -10.63 6.51 -0.85
C ASN A 110 -10.80 5.17 -0.10
N GLN A 111 -11.99 4.54 -0.14
CA GLN A 111 -12.22 3.25 0.51
C GLN A 111 -11.41 2.13 -0.17
N ALA A 112 -11.30 2.16 -1.49
CA ALA A 112 -10.48 1.19 -2.21
C ALA A 112 -8.98 1.36 -1.92
N LEU A 113 -8.48 2.61 -1.87
CA LEU A 113 -7.11 2.93 -1.45
C LEU A 113 -6.83 2.48 -0.02
N LEU A 114 -7.76 2.73 0.90
CA LEU A 114 -7.64 2.33 2.31
C LEU A 114 -7.53 0.81 2.46
N ARG A 115 -8.42 0.05 1.79
CA ARG A 115 -8.34 -1.41 1.78
C ARG A 115 -7.00 -1.90 1.24
N MET A 116 -6.49 -1.29 0.17
CA MET A 116 -5.19 -1.63 -0.40
C MET A 116 -4.04 -1.33 0.57
N CYS A 117 -4.05 -0.16 1.22
CA CYS A 117 -3.06 0.21 2.24
C CYS A 117 -3.06 -0.79 3.40
N GLU A 118 -4.24 -1.13 3.94
CA GLU A 118 -4.41 -2.09 5.02
C GLU A 118 -3.92 -3.49 4.65
N GLN A 119 -4.34 -4.01 3.50
CA GLN A 119 -3.93 -5.34 3.03
C GLN A 119 -2.42 -5.42 2.82
N THR A 120 -1.85 -4.40 2.19
CA THR A 120 -0.41 -4.37 1.93
C THR A 120 0.36 -4.21 3.24
N PHE A 121 -0.10 -3.33 4.14
CA PHE A 121 0.48 -3.14 5.47
C PHE A 121 0.48 -4.42 6.30
N ASN A 122 -0.63 -5.16 6.35
CA ASN A 122 -0.69 -6.43 7.09
C ASN A 122 0.23 -7.49 6.48
N ARG A 123 0.25 -7.61 5.15
CA ARG A 123 1.16 -8.53 4.45
C ARG A 123 2.64 -8.24 4.74
N TYR A 124 2.98 -6.98 5.00
CA TYR A 124 4.33 -6.60 5.41
C TYR A 124 4.67 -6.96 6.86
N LEU A 125 3.67 -7.00 7.74
CA LEU A 125 3.86 -7.39 9.14
C LEU A 125 3.85 -8.91 9.33
N GLU A 126 3.26 -9.65 8.39
CA GLU A 126 3.45 -11.10 8.29
C GLU A 126 4.92 -11.40 7.98
N ALA A 127 5.44 -12.50 8.54
CA ALA A 127 6.85 -12.86 8.40
C ALA A 127 7.22 -12.97 6.91
N PHE A 128 8.11 -12.08 6.45
CA PHE A 128 8.64 -12.13 5.11
C PHE A 128 9.54 -13.37 4.99
N ALA A 129 8.99 -14.43 4.40
CA ALA A 129 9.74 -15.64 4.10
C ALA A 129 10.51 -15.43 2.79
N ILE A 130 11.82 -15.28 2.92
CA ILE A 130 12.73 -15.31 1.78
C ILE A 130 12.92 -16.77 1.39
N ASP A 131 12.97 -17.05 0.09
CA ASP A 131 13.24 -18.41 -0.39
C ASP A 131 14.69 -18.79 -0.06
N ASP A 132 14.86 -19.77 0.83
CA ASP A 132 16.16 -20.30 1.25
C ASP A 132 16.97 -20.91 0.09
N ALA A 133 16.32 -21.17 -1.06
CA ALA A 133 16.99 -21.63 -2.27
C ALA A 133 17.74 -20.50 -3.03
N LEU A 134 17.51 -19.24 -2.68
CA LEU A 134 18.19 -18.10 -3.29
C LEU A 134 19.61 -17.93 -2.76
N THR A 135 20.49 -17.34 -3.58
CA THR A 135 21.84 -16.95 -3.15
C THR A 135 21.78 -15.85 -2.08
N GLU A 136 22.79 -15.73 -1.22
CA GLU A 136 22.83 -14.66 -0.19
C GLU A 136 22.62 -13.26 -0.78
N ASP A 137 23.20 -13.01 -1.97
CA ASP A 137 23.03 -11.75 -2.69
C ASP A 137 21.57 -11.54 -3.15
N ASP A 138 20.93 -12.57 -3.69
CA ASP A 138 19.53 -12.49 -4.13
C ASP A 138 18.57 -12.32 -2.94
N GLN A 139 18.84 -13.01 -1.82
CA GLN A 139 18.08 -12.85 -0.57
C GLN A 139 18.18 -11.40 -0.05
N TYR A 140 19.38 -10.82 -0.05
CA TYR A 140 19.58 -9.43 0.33
C TYR A 140 18.82 -8.46 -0.59
N VAL A 141 18.89 -8.67 -1.91
CA VAL A 141 18.15 -7.86 -2.89
C VAL A 141 16.64 -7.94 -2.64
N GLU A 142 16.10 -9.12 -2.33
CA GLU A 142 14.68 -9.27 -2.06
C GLU A 142 14.26 -8.60 -0.75
N HIS A 143 15.07 -8.73 0.30
CA HIS A 143 14.88 -8.03 1.56
C HIS A 143 14.86 -6.51 1.38
N VAL A 144 15.81 -5.95 0.63
CA VAL A 144 15.86 -4.51 0.33
C VAL A 144 14.65 -4.07 -0.48
N LYS A 145 14.21 -4.84 -1.47
CA LYS A 145 12.99 -4.56 -2.25
C LYS A 145 11.74 -4.58 -1.36
N HIS A 146 11.63 -5.57 -0.50
CA HIS A 146 10.52 -5.71 0.43
C HIS A 146 10.45 -4.49 1.37
N LYS A 147 11.57 -4.16 2.04
CA LYS A 147 11.69 -3.01 2.91
C LYS A 147 11.41 -1.68 2.19
N THR A 148 11.94 -1.51 0.98
CA THR A 148 11.72 -0.29 0.18
C THR A 148 10.23 -0.07 -0.09
N LYS A 149 9.52 -1.12 -0.54
CA LYS A 149 8.07 -1.02 -0.78
C LYS A 149 7.28 -0.78 0.51
N MET A 150 7.73 -1.36 1.63
CA MET A 150 7.13 -1.15 2.96
C MET A 150 7.18 0.34 3.34
N LEU A 151 8.37 0.95 3.25
CA LEU A 151 8.55 2.38 3.49
C LEU A 151 7.74 3.24 2.52
N GLY A 152 7.64 2.84 1.25
CA GLY A 152 6.80 3.49 0.25
C GLY A 152 5.32 3.47 0.61
N ASN A 153 4.81 2.31 1.04
CA ASN A 153 3.43 2.15 1.50
C ASN A 153 3.11 3.11 2.66
N VAL A 154 3.98 3.14 3.67
CA VAL A 154 3.79 3.99 4.85
C VAL A 154 3.89 5.48 4.53
N LYS A 155 4.83 5.87 3.66
CA LYS A 155 4.90 7.25 3.14
C LYS A 155 3.63 7.64 2.39
N PHE A 156 3.15 6.77 1.51
CA PHE A 156 1.93 7.04 0.73
C PHE A 156 0.69 7.15 1.63
N MET A 157 0.52 6.21 2.54
CA MET A 157 -0.54 6.24 3.55
C MET A 157 -0.51 7.53 4.38
N SER A 158 0.69 7.98 4.79
CA SER A 158 0.86 9.25 5.52
C SER A 158 0.38 10.46 4.70
N GLN A 159 0.68 10.49 3.40
CA GLN A 159 0.25 11.58 2.52
C GLN A 159 -1.26 11.55 2.24
N LEU A 160 -1.87 10.36 2.21
CA LEU A 160 -3.33 10.21 2.14
C LEU A 160 -4.03 10.71 3.42
N LEU A 161 -3.46 10.41 4.60
CA LEU A 161 -3.94 10.93 5.89
C LEU A 161 -3.97 12.46 5.92
N ARG A 162 -2.90 13.12 5.45
CA ARG A 162 -2.81 14.59 5.38
C ARG A 162 -3.86 15.23 4.48
N ARG A 163 -4.38 14.49 3.49
CA ARG A 163 -5.39 14.95 2.52
C ARG A 163 -6.82 14.53 2.88
N GLY A 164 -7.03 13.95 4.06
CA GLY A 164 -8.35 13.46 4.48
C GLY A 164 -8.85 12.27 3.66
N MET A 165 -7.98 11.63 2.87
CA MET A 165 -8.28 10.42 2.10
C MET A 165 -8.27 9.15 2.98
N ALA A 166 -7.76 9.27 4.20
CA ALA A 166 -7.73 8.24 5.22
C ALA A 166 -8.12 8.83 6.59
N PRO A 167 -8.87 8.09 7.43
CA PRO A 167 -9.23 8.59 8.75
C PRO A 167 -8.04 8.50 9.71
N GLN A 168 -7.90 9.48 10.62
CA GLN A 168 -6.77 9.56 11.55
C GLN A 168 -6.57 8.31 12.42
N LYS A 169 -7.64 7.59 12.78
CA LYS A 169 -7.56 6.32 13.52
C LYS A 169 -6.65 5.27 12.87
N MET A 170 -6.47 5.33 11.54
CA MET A 170 -5.57 4.43 10.82
C MET A 170 -4.11 4.66 11.20
N LEU A 171 -3.72 5.91 11.45
CA LEU A 171 -2.37 6.25 11.90
C LEU A 171 -2.05 5.53 13.21
N LEU A 172 -2.97 5.62 14.18
CA LEU A 172 -2.82 5.01 15.50
C LEU A 172 -2.78 3.48 15.41
N LEU A 173 -3.70 2.88 14.65
CA LEU A 173 -3.72 1.42 14.42
C LEU A 173 -2.39 0.92 13.85
N CYS A 174 -1.86 1.59 12.81
CA CYS A 174 -0.58 1.21 12.21
C CYS A 174 0.58 1.41 13.20
N ALA A 175 0.59 2.52 13.95
CA ALA A 175 1.61 2.78 14.96
C ALA A 175 1.63 1.72 16.06
N GLU A 176 0.46 1.35 16.59
CA GLU A 176 0.32 0.30 17.62
C GLU A 176 0.79 -1.06 17.12
N ARG A 177 0.44 -1.43 15.88
CA ARG A 177 0.90 -2.67 15.26
C ARG A 177 2.42 -2.71 15.11
N LEU A 178 3.03 -1.64 14.60
CA LEU A 178 4.49 -1.55 14.46
C LEU A 178 5.21 -1.64 15.81
N LEU A 179 4.68 -0.94 16.82
CA LEU A 179 5.19 -1.02 18.19
C LEU A 179 5.01 -2.40 18.83
N SER A 180 4.02 -3.19 18.39
CA SER A 180 3.79 -4.54 18.89
C SER A 180 4.74 -5.56 18.25
N VAL A 181 5.09 -5.38 16.98
CA VAL A 181 6.11 -6.19 16.30
C VAL A 181 7.50 -5.94 16.88
N ASN A 182 7.83 -4.67 17.20
CA ASN A 182 9.06 -4.27 17.90
C ASN A 182 10.38 -4.78 17.27
N SER A 183 10.39 -5.02 15.97
CA SER A 183 11.61 -5.33 15.21
C SER A 183 12.28 -4.04 14.75
N ALA A 184 13.58 -4.11 14.40
CA ALA A 184 14.31 -2.94 13.92
C ALA A 184 13.65 -2.30 12.68
N ASP A 185 13.17 -3.11 11.74
CA ASP A 185 12.47 -2.63 10.54
C ASP A 185 11.09 -2.05 10.86
N ALA A 186 10.36 -2.63 11.82
CA ALA A 186 9.07 -2.10 12.25
C ALA A 186 9.23 -0.74 12.94
N LEU A 187 10.26 -0.57 13.77
CA LEU A 187 10.52 0.71 14.44
C LEU A 187 11.08 1.78 13.49
N GLU A 188 11.91 1.40 12.51
CA GLU A 188 12.32 2.31 11.43
C GLU A 188 11.09 2.77 10.62
N THR A 189 10.20 1.84 10.27
CA THR A 189 8.94 2.13 9.59
C THR A 189 8.04 3.05 10.42
N LEU A 190 7.93 2.81 11.73
CA LEU A 190 7.19 3.65 12.66
C LEU A 190 7.72 5.09 12.67
N SER A 191 9.05 5.25 12.68
CA SER A 191 9.67 6.58 12.66
C SER A 191 9.28 7.36 11.40
N VAL A 192 9.23 6.69 10.25
CA VAL A 192 8.80 7.29 8.97
C VAL A 192 7.30 7.61 8.99
N LEU A 193 6.46 6.69 9.45
CA LEU A 193 5.01 6.90 9.57
C LEU A 193 4.70 8.16 10.38
N LEU A 194 5.24 8.25 11.60
CA LEU A 194 4.95 9.35 12.51
C LEU A 194 5.60 10.66 12.04
N THR A 195 6.80 10.61 11.45
CA THR A 195 7.42 11.81 10.86
C THR A 195 6.58 12.38 9.71
N CYS A 196 6.05 11.52 8.84
CA CYS A 196 5.27 11.97 7.69
C CYS A 196 3.83 12.37 8.06
N ALA A 197 3.19 11.69 9.03
CA ALA A 197 1.77 11.89 9.32
C ALA A 197 1.49 12.74 10.57
N ALA A 198 2.34 12.73 11.59
CA ALA A 198 2.04 13.33 12.90
C ALA A 198 2.58 14.76 13.08
N VAL A 199 3.59 15.17 12.29
CA VAL A 199 4.22 16.50 12.43
C VAL A 199 3.24 17.65 12.11
N ASP A 200 2.22 17.39 11.29
CA ASP A 200 1.18 18.37 10.91
C ASP A 200 -0.16 18.15 11.63
N ALA A 201 -0.22 17.33 12.69
CA ALA A 201 -1.46 16.98 13.39
C ALA A 201 -1.58 17.60 14.79
N PRO A 202 -1.61 18.94 14.95
CA PRO A 202 -1.80 19.57 16.26
C PRO A 202 -3.21 19.34 16.84
N GLN A 203 -4.15 18.83 16.04
CA GLN A 203 -5.56 18.60 16.44
C GLN A 203 -6.00 17.16 16.19
N CYS A 204 -5.20 16.17 16.61
CA CYS A 204 -5.66 14.79 16.58
C CYS A 204 -6.84 14.62 17.54
N VAL A 205 -7.96 14.07 17.07
CA VAL A 205 -9.16 13.79 17.91
C VAL A 205 -8.82 12.85 19.07
N GLU A 206 -7.74 12.07 18.92
CA GLU A 206 -7.27 11.06 19.87
C GLU A 206 -5.90 11.42 20.47
N GLN A 207 -5.72 12.67 20.93
CA GLN A 207 -4.45 13.11 21.51
C GLN A 207 -3.92 12.18 22.62
N GLN A 208 -4.80 11.60 23.45
CA GLN A 208 -4.40 10.69 24.53
C GLN A 208 -3.76 9.40 24.00
N HIS A 209 -4.32 8.79 22.95
CA HIS A 209 -3.74 7.60 22.33
C HIS A 209 -2.40 7.94 21.66
N MET A 210 -2.34 9.09 20.98
CA MET A 210 -1.07 9.56 20.38
C MET A 210 0.01 9.76 21.45
N GLN A 211 -0.32 10.35 22.61
CA GLN A 211 0.61 10.48 23.73
C GLN A 211 1.09 9.12 24.23
N GLN A 212 0.20 8.12 24.35
CA GLN A 212 0.62 6.75 24.74
C GLN A 212 1.59 6.13 23.72
N VAL A 213 1.36 6.33 22.43
CA VAL A 213 2.29 5.91 21.36
C VAL A 213 3.65 6.58 21.55
N PHE A 214 3.70 7.90 21.76
CA PHE A 214 4.96 8.63 21.94
C PHE A 214 5.68 8.29 23.25
N ARG A 215 4.97 7.93 24.32
CA ARG A 215 5.60 7.40 25.55
C ARG A 215 6.30 6.07 25.32
N ARG A 216 5.69 5.16 24.55
CA ARG A 216 6.32 3.90 24.16
C ARG A 216 7.54 4.15 23.28
N VAL A 217 7.45 5.08 22.33
CA VAL A 217 8.58 5.52 21.50
C VAL A 217 9.73 6.05 22.37
N SER A 218 9.43 6.88 23.37
CA SER A 218 10.43 7.41 24.31
C SER A 218 11.14 6.32 25.12
N ALA A 219 10.40 5.31 25.61
CA ALA A 219 11.00 4.17 26.30
C ALA A 219 11.95 3.38 25.38
N LEU A 220 11.56 3.16 24.13
CA LEU A 220 12.37 2.42 23.14
C LEU A 220 13.59 3.23 22.64
N ALA A 221 13.51 4.56 22.63
CA ALA A 221 14.62 5.41 22.19
C ALA A 221 15.85 5.30 23.10
N VAL A 222 15.67 4.99 24.39
CA VAL A 222 16.75 4.84 25.38
C VAL A 222 17.08 3.37 25.71
N ASP A 223 16.29 2.42 25.19
CA ASP A 223 16.44 1.00 25.47
C ASP A 223 17.71 0.43 24.84
N GLN A 224 18.65 -0.04 25.66
CA GLN A 224 19.92 -0.59 25.18
C GLN A 224 19.79 -1.89 24.38
N GLN A 225 18.63 -2.57 24.46
CA GLN A 225 18.34 -3.75 23.65
C GLN A 225 18.04 -3.40 22.18
N GLN A 226 17.66 -2.14 21.90
CA GLN A 226 17.41 -1.68 20.53
C GLN A 226 18.73 -1.29 19.83
N PRO A 227 18.86 -1.58 18.52
CA PRO A 227 20.02 -1.15 17.73
C PRO A 227 20.22 0.38 17.79
N GLN A 228 21.47 0.82 17.84
CA GLN A 228 21.80 2.25 17.93
C GLN A 228 21.11 3.10 16.86
N ARG A 229 21.07 2.63 15.61
CA ARG A 229 20.38 3.30 14.50
C ARG A 229 18.90 3.54 14.82
N VAL A 230 18.20 2.53 15.33
CA VAL A 230 16.77 2.63 15.68
C VAL A 230 16.59 3.67 16.78
N ARG A 231 17.42 3.62 17.83
CA ARG A 231 17.37 4.62 18.90
C ARG A 231 17.55 6.04 18.41
N CYS A 232 18.51 6.27 17.51
CA CYS A 232 18.72 7.58 16.87
C CYS A 232 17.49 8.03 16.07
N LEU A 233 16.89 7.15 15.26
CA LEU A 233 15.68 7.47 14.49
C LEU A 233 14.49 7.84 15.38
N LEU A 234 14.31 7.11 16.50
CA LEU A 234 13.25 7.40 17.46
C LEU A 234 13.52 8.71 18.21
N GLN A 235 14.78 9.03 18.53
CA GLN A 235 15.15 10.32 19.11
C GLN A 235 14.89 11.48 18.15
N ASP A 236 15.29 11.34 16.88
CA ASP A 236 15.02 12.35 15.84
C ASP A 236 13.52 12.59 15.64
N LEU A 237 12.70 11.55 15.80
CA LEU A 237 11.25 11.65 15.78
C LEU A 237 10.72 12.43 16.99
N LEU A 238 11.21 12.13 18.19
CA LEU A 238 10.81 12.81 19.42
C LEU A 238 11.17 14.29 19.40
N ASP A 239 12.36 14.63 18.88
CA ASP A 239 12.82 16.03 18.78
C ASP A 239 11.95 16.85 17.82
N LYS A 240 11.34 16.21 16.81
CA LYS A 240 10.39 16.85 15.89
C LYS A 240 8.97 16.95 16.45
N TRP A 241 8.64 16.15 17.45
CA TRP A 241 7.30 16.12 18.05
C TRP A 241 7.08 17.36 18.92
N LYS A 242 6.01 18.10 18.64
CA LYS A 242 5.64 19.34 19.36
C LYS A 242 4.51 19.15 20.38
N GLY A 243 4.04 17.91 20.58
CA GLY A 243 3.01 17.60 21.57
C GLY A 243 3.61 17.21 22.93
N PRO A 244 2.78 17.12 23.97
CA PRO A 244 3.22 16.56 25.25
C PRO A 244 3.65 15.09 25.06
N VAL A 245 4.70 14.69 25.77
CA VAL A 245 5.19 13.31 25.87
C VAL A 245 4.82 12.79 27.27
#